data_AF-A0A2A2L190-F1
#
_entry.id   AF-A0A2A2L190-F1
#
_cell.length_a   1.000
_cell.length_b   1.000
_cell.length_c   1.000
_cell.angle_alpha   90.00
_cell.angle_beta   90.00
_cell.angle_gamma   90.00
#
_symmetry.space_group_name_H-M   'P 1'
#
loop_
_entity.id
_entity.type
_entity.pdbx_description
1 polymer ?
#
loop_
_entity_poly.entity_id
_entity_poly.type
_entity_poly.pdbx_seq_one_letter_code
_entity_poly.pdbx_strand_id
1 'polypeptide(L)'
;MAGSYIVKNNEWTINYLRNYANYETKLPKGDHGTDNGALHAYIVEVLFPDHPVEISNCWAVYNQSRTHADLFTFEACIQTLLGVNPDLGRIRIFKKGTGWCRDSWMTNSLWNSTIDFMIHGWKLRRNVNYTENELPMTIQERNRGRWYNPFAGPFDLTKCTPGNDTWNYDPNLQTTVERIREKLDRFYKAVERDKINRLARMISYFQERTEKQQKQKTSPKRQ
;
A
#
# COMPACT_ATOMS: atom_id res chain seq x y z
N MET A 1 -1.99 1.64 -1.59
CA MET A 1 -2.07 2.94 -0.89
C MET A 1 -3.23 3.72 -1.51
N ALA A 2 -4.21 4.11 -0.72
CA ALA A 2 -5.32 4.97 -1.12
C ALA A 2 -4.96 6.47 -1.11
N GLY A 3 -3.77 6.83 -0.61
CA GLY A 3 -3.23 8.19 -0.68
C GLY A 3 -2.54 8.57 -2.00
N SER A 4 -2.53 7.72 -3.03
CA SER A 4 -1.84 8.02 -4.29
C SER A 4 -2.54 7.39 -5.49
N TYR A 5 -3.47 8.14 -6.10
CA TYR A 5 -4.08 7.82 -7.38
C TYR A 5 -4.39 9.11 -8.14
N ILE A 6 -4.50 9.01 -9.47
CA ILE A 6 -4.99 10.09 -10.33
C ILE A 6 -6.26 9.56 -10.99
N VAL A 7 -7.28 10.40 -11.05
CA VAL A 7 -8.55 10.05 -11.66
C VAL A 7 -8.96 11.09 -12.68
N LYS A 8 -9.63 10.66 -13.75
CA LYS A 8 -10.18 11.55 -14.77
C LYS A 8 -11.51 12.10 -14.28
N ASN A 9 -11.73 13.41 -14.39
CA ASN A 9 -13.02 14.02 -14.02
C ASN A 9 -14.11 13.61 -15.04
N ASN A 10 -14.88 12.57 -14.73
CA ASN A 10 -16.02 12.10 -15.51
C ASN A 10 -17.03 11.38 -14.59
N GLU A 11 -18.23 11.16 -15.11
CA GLU A 11 -19.34 10.57 -14.36
C GLU A 11 -18.99 9.20 -13.74
N TRP A 12 -18.30 8.33 -14.47
CA TRP A 12 -17.92 7.02 -13.95
C TRP A 12 -16.99 7.13 -12.74
N THR A 13 -15.96 7.98 -12.84
CA THR A 13 -15.03 8.22 -11.74
C THR A 13 -15.72 8.83 -10.53
N ILE A 14 -16.61 9.80 -10.74
CA ILE A 14 -17.38 10.42 -9.65
C ILE A 14 -18.22 9.36 -8.94
N ASN A 15 -18.91 8.50 -9.68
CA ASN A 15 -19.72 7.43 -9.12
C ASN A 15 -18.85 6.37 -8.42
N TYR A 16 -17.70 6.01 -8.99
CA TYR A 16 -16.73 5.11 -8.36
C TYR A 16 -16.29 5.65 -6.98
N LEU A 17 -15.88 6.92 -6.90
CA LEU A 17 -15.41 7.52 -5.64
C LEU A 17 -16.54 7.66 -4.61
N ARG A 18 -17.75 8.03 -5.02
CA ARG A 18 -18.92 8.08 -4.12
C ARG A 18 -19.26 6.69 -3.55
N ASN A 19 -19.23 5.67 -4.39
CA ASN A 19 -19.51 4.30 -3.95
C ASN A 19 -18.37 3.72 -3.09
N TYR A 20 -17.13 4.07 -3.38
CA TYR A 20 -15.99 3.77 -2.54
C TYR A 20 -16.15 4.38 -1.14
N ALA A 21 -16.63 5.62 -1.03
CA ALA A 21 -16.87 6.27 0.26
C ALA A 21 -17.87 5.52 1.15
N ASN A 22 -18.84 4.80 0.56
CA ASN A 22 -19.77 3.96 1.32
C ASN A 22 -19.09 2.80 2.07
N TYR A 23 -17.80 2.53 1.84
CA TYR A 23 -17.07 1.55 2.63
C TYR A 23 -16.74 2.04 4.03
N GLU A 24 -16.82 3.33 4.33
CA GLU A 24 -16.64 3.84 5.70
C GLU A 24 -17.45 3.05 6.74
N THR A 25 -18.66 2.59 6.38
CA THR A 25 -19.55 1.82 7.26
C THR A 25 -19.58 0.31 6.98
N LYS A 26 -18.84 -0.19 5.99
CA LYS A 26 -18.84 -1.61 5.58
C LYS A 26 -17.61 -2.39 6.03
N LEU A 27 -16.62 -1.71 6.61
CA LEU A 27 -15.36 -2.34 7.01
C LEU A 27 -15.57 -3.29 8.19
N PRO A 28 -14.82 -4.41 8.24
CA PRO A 28 -14.91 -5.35 9.33
C PRO A 28 -14.40 -4.74 10.64
N LYS A 29 -14.86 -5.29 11.76
CA LYS A 29 -14.36 -4.92 13.08
C LYS A 29 -12.94 -5.48 13.23
N GLY A 30 -12.00 -4.66 13.71
CA GLY A 30 -10.60 -5.06 13.93
C GLY A 30 -9.62 -4.30 13.05
N ASP A 31 -8.55 -4.95 12.63
CA ASP A 31 -7.54 -4.32 11.79
C ASP A 31 -7.92 -4.41 10.32
N HIS A 32 -8.65 -3.39 9.86
CA HIS A 32 -9.20 -3.35 8.52
C HIS A 32 -8.42 -2.44 7.56
N GLY A 33 -7.37 -1.75 8.02
CA GLY A 33 -6.54 -0.89 7.15
C GLY A 33 -7.24 0.35 6.59
N THR A 34 -8.34 0.80 7.21
CA THR A 34 -9.10 2.01 6.84
C THR A 34 -9.46 2.07 5.34
N ASP A 35 -9.27 3.23 4.73
CA ASP A 35 -9.34 3.49 3.30
C ASP A 35 -8.52 2.50 2.45
N ASN A 36 -7.32 2.11 2.87
CA ASN A 36 -6.50 1.17 2.09
C ASN A 36 -7.16 -0.20 1.96
N GLY A 37 -7.68 -0.76 3.05
CA GLY A 37 -8.40 -2.03 3.00
C GLY A 37 -9.72 -1.91 2.25
N ALA A 38 -10.44 -0.80 2.45
CA ALA A 38 -11.66 -0.47 1.72
C ALA A 38 -11.43 -0.44 0.20
N LEU A 39 -10.33 0.18 -0.26
CA LEU A 39 -10.00 0.27 -1.68
C LEU A 39 -9.75 -1.12 -2.29
N HIS A 40 -9.04 -2.00 -1.57
CA HIS A 40 -8.81 -3.37 -2.01
C HIS A 40 -10.10 -4.19 -2.08
N ALA A 41 -11.03 -4.02 -1.14
CA ALA A 41 -12.32 -4.70 -1.17
C ALA A 41 -13.19 -4.18 -2.33
N TYR A 42 -13.30 -2.86 -2.47
CA TYR A 42 -14.20 -2.25 -3.44
C TYR A 42 -13.74 -2.44 -4.89
N ILE A 43 -12.44 -2.36 -5.16
CA ILE A 43 -11.93 -2.45 -6.53
C ILE A 43 -12.26 -3.78 -7.19
N VAL A 44 -12.19 -4.90 -6.47
CA VAL A 44 -12.52 -6.22 -7.05
C VAL A 44 -14.02 -6.41 -7.25
N GLU A 45 -14.86 -5.83 -6.39
CA GLU A 45 -16.31 -5.88 -6.56
C GLU A 45 -16.77 -5.09 -7.80
N VAL A 46 -16.08 -3.98 -8.11
CA VAL A 46 -16.36 -3.20 -9.33
C VAL A 46 -15.88 -3.91 -10.59
N LEU A 47 -14.71 -4.54 -10.54
CA LEU A 47 -14.07 -5.12 -11.72
C LEU A 47 -14.53 -6.53 -12.04
N PHE A 48 -14.91 -7.30 -11.03
CA PHE A 48 -15.24 -8.72 -11.15
C PHE A 48 -16.59 -9.04 -10.51
N PRO A 49 -17.69 -8.34 -10.88
CA PRO A 49 -19.01 -8.57 -10.28
C PRO A 49 -19.50 -10.02 -10.46
N ASP A 50 -19.06 -10.70 -11.52
CA ASP A 50 -19.42 -12.08 -11.85
C ASP A 50 -18.56 -13.14 -11.13
N HIS A 51 -17.67 -12.73 -10.20
CA HIS A 51 -16.78 -13.64 -9.44
C HIS A 51 -17.08 -13.61 -7.93
N PRO A 52 -18.35 -13.80 -7.50
CA PRO A 52 -18.74 -13.62 -6.11
C PRO A 52 -18.11 -14.66 -5.18
N VAL A 53 -17.79 -15.86 -5.70
CA VAL A 53 -17.21 -16.95 -4.89
C VAL A 53 -15.79 -16.59 -4.48
N GLU A 54 -14.96 -16.17 -5.42
CA GLU A 54 -13.58 -15.78 -5.20
C GLU A 54 -13.48 -14.55 -4.29
N ILE A 55 -14.33 -13.55 -4.55
CA ILE A 55 -14.44 -12.35 -3.70
C ILE A 55 -14.84 -12.74 -2.27
N SER A 56 -15.83 -13.64 -2.10
CA SER A 56 -16.27 -14.09 -0.78
C SER A 56 -15.18 -14.81 0.02
N ASN A 57 -14.25 -15.49 -0.66
CA ASN A 57 -13.11 -16.14 -0.02
C ASN A 57 -12.14 -15.13 0.58
N CYS A 58 -11.86 -14.02 -0.14
CA CYS A 58 -11.05 -12.93 0.42
C CYS A 58 -11.79 -12.21 1.57
N TRP A 59 -13.09 -11.95 1.42
CA TRP A 59 -13.91 -11.36 2.48
C TRP A 59 -13.99 -12.20 3.75
N ALA A 60 -13.97 -13.54 3.64
CA ALA A 60 -13.95 -14.43 4.79
C ALA A 60 -12.71 -14.20 5.68
N VAL A 61 -11.55 -13.91 5.07
CA VAL A 61 -10.34 -13.50 5.79
C VAL A 61 -10.54 -12.10 6.37
N TYR A 62 -10.99 -11.15 5.55
CA TYR A 62 -11.10 -9.75 5.95
C TYR A 62 -12.02 -9.55 7.15
N ASN A 63 -13.18 -10.22 7.16
CA ASN A 63 -14.16 -10.19 8.25
C ASN A 63 -13.63 -10.72 9.59
N GLN A 64 -12.52 -11.46 9.57
CA GLN A 64 -11.87 -12.01 10.76
C GLN A 64 -10.56 -11.27 11.09
N SER A 65 -10.21 -10.21 10.34
CA SER A 65 -8.93 -9.51 10.47
C SER A 65 -8.78 -8.81 11.81
N ARG A 66 -7.76 -9.19 12.59
CA ARG A 66 -7.45 -8.58 13.90
C ARG A 66 -6.05 -7.98 13.95
N THR A 67 -5.19 -8.33 13.01
CA THR A 67 -3.80 -7.93 12.98
C THR A 67 -3.38 -7.49 11.58
N HIS A 68 -2.27 -6.74 11.49
CA HIS A 68 -1.71 -6.34 10.20
C HIS A 68 -1.36 -7.54 9.33
N ALA A 69 -1.00 -8.66 9.97
CA ALA A 69 -0.74 -9.88 9.26
C ALA A 69 -2.02 -10.38 8.56
N ASP A 70 -3.17 -10.36 9.23
CA ASP A 70 -4.45 -10.80 8.67
C ASP A 70 -4.90 -9.89 7.53
N LEU A 71 -4.77 -8.58 7.73
CA LEU A 71 -5.00 -7.57 6.70
C LEU A 71 -4.14 -7.84 5.46
N PHE A 72 -2.84 -8.11 5.62
CA PHE A 72 -1.96 -8.43 4.49
C PHE A 72 -2.28 -9.78 3.84
N THR A 73 -2.86 -10.73 4.57
CA THR A 73 -3.40 -11.97 3.96
C THR A 73 -4.63 -11.68 3.12
N PHE A 74 -5.54 -10.81 3.57
CA PHE A 74 -6.63 -10.31 2.74
C PHE A 74 -6.12 -9.57 1.49
N GLU A 75 -5.20 -8.62 1.63
CA GLU A 75 -4.64 -7.88 0.50
C GLU A 75 -3.94 -8.79 -0.51
N ALA A 76 -3.23 -9.83 -0.03
CA ALA A 76 -2.60 -10.83 -0.89
C ALA A 76 -3.65 -11.62 -1.70
N CYS A 77 -4.78 -12.00 -1.08
CA CYS A 77 -5.92 -12.63 -1.76
C CYS A 77 -6.51 -11.70 -2.84
N ILE A 78 -6.76 -10.44 -2.52
CA ILE A 78 -7.24 -9.46 -3.50
C ILE A 78 -6.28 -9.31 -4.68
N GLN A 79 -4.97 -9.30 -4.41
CA GLN A 79 -3.95 -9.22 -5.46
C GLN A 79 -3.84 -10.48 -6.33
N THR A 80 -4.45 -11.62 -5.99
CA THR A 80 -4.53 -12.75 -6.94
C THR A 80 -5.64 -12.53 -7.95
N LEU A 81 -6.75 -11.89 -7.54
CA LEU A 81 -7.85 -11.53 -8.43
C LEU A 81 -7.44 -10.45 -9.43
N LEU A 82 -6.68 -9.44 -8.97
CA LEU A 82 -6.21 -8.35 -9.83
C LEU A 82 -5.12 -8.78 -10.83
N GLY A 83 -4.36 -9.84 -10.53
CA GLY A 83 -3.27 -10.33 -11.40
C GLY A 83 -1.99 -9.45 -11.37
N VAL A 84 -1.06 -9.75 -12.29
CA VAL A 84 0.32 -9.22 -12.27
C VAL A 84 0.48 -7.89 -13.04
N ASN A 85 -0.28 -7.69 -14.12
CA ASN A 85 -0.21 -6.50 -14.99
C ASN A 85 -1.60 -5.91 -15.23
N PRO A 86 -2.21 -5.27 -14.24
CA PRO A 86 -3.62 -4.91 -14.30
C PRO A 86 -3.83 -3.58 -15.04
N ASP A 87 -3.76 -3.62 -16.37
CA ASP A 87 -4.62 -2.76 -17.17
C ASP A 87 -6.00 -3.41 -17.22
N LEU A 88 -6.96 -2.81 -16.51
CA LEU A 88 -8.30 -3.34 -16.27
C LEU A 88 -9.34 -2.43 -16.93
N GLY A 89 -8.97 -1.79 -18.05
CA GLY A 89 -9.81 -0.87 -18.80
C GLY A 89 -9.91 0.49 -18.11
N ARG A 90 -10.89 0.68 -17.23
CA ARG A 90 -11.11 1.98 -16.56
C ARG A 90 -10.12 2.23 -15.41
N ILE A 91 -9.43 1.19 -14.96
CA ILE A 91 -8.45 1.25 -13.87
C ILE A 91 -7.13 0.67 -14.38
N ARG A 92 -6.04 1.37 -14.11
CA ARG A 92 -4.68 0.87 -14.33
C ARG A 92 -3.92 0.90 -13.00
N ILE A 93 -3.36 -0.23 -12.60
CA ILE A 93 -2.51 -0.31 -11.39
C ILE A 93 -1.07 -0.53 -11.82
N PHE A 94 -0.19 0.35 -11.37
CA PHE A 94 1.24 0.23 -11.66
C PHE A 94 1.87 -0.90 -10.86
N LYS A 95 2.86 -1.55 -11.48
CA LYS A 95 3.72 -2.50 -10.80
C LYS A 95 4.37 -1.84 -9.57
N LYS A 96 4.50 -2.59 -8.48
CA LYS A 96 5.18 -2.10 -7.27
C LYS A 96 6.59 -1.60 -7.64
N GLY A 97 6.95 -0.42 -7.13
CA GLY A 97 8.23 0.23 -7.41
C GLY A 97 8.31 1.00 -8.72
N THR A 98 7.23 1.03 -9.54
CA THR A 98 7.20 1.78 -10.81
C THR A 98 6.18 2.91 -10.84
N GLY A 99 5.48 3.16 -9.73
CA GLY A 99 4.57 4.30 -9.59
C GLY A 99 5.32 5.60 -9.28
N TRP A 100 4.58 6.70 -9.17
CA TRP A 100 5.11 8.04 -8.89
C TRP A 100 5.26 8.37 -7.40
N CYS A 101 4.83 7.47 -6.51
CA CYS A 101 4.86 7.67 -5.07
C CYS A 101 5.47 6.45 -4.36
N ARG A 102 6.35 6.69 -3.40
CA ARG A 102 6.93 5.64 -2.53
C ARG A 102 7.18 6.16 -1.12
N ASP A 103 7.27 5.25 -0.15
CA ASP A 103 7.65 5.62 1.21
C ASP A 103 9.15 5.96 1.31
N SER A 104 9.49 6.92 2.16
CA SER A 104 10.87 7.34 2.38
C SER A 104 11.78 6.25 2.95
N TRP A 105 11.24 5.41 3.84
CA TRP A 105 12.01 4.39 4.57
C TRP A 105 12.59 3.31 3.65
N MET A 106 12.03 3.14 2.45
CA MET A 106 12.49 2.17 1.45
C MET A 106 13.91 2.45 0.94
N THR A 107 14.34 3.71 1.00
CA THR A 107 15.65 4.18 0.53
C THR A 107 16.39 5.01 1.57
N ASN A 108 16.03 4.92 2.86
CA ASN A 108 16.62 5.73 3.93
C ASN A 108 16.48 7.26 3.65
N SER A 109 15.35 7.67 3.08
CA SER A 109 15.03 9.02 2.57
C SER A 109 15.90 9.52 1.41
N LEU A 110 16.78 8.70 0.84
CA LEU A 110 17.50 9.06 -0.37
C LEU A 110 16.53 9.16 -1.55
N TRP A 111 16.72 10.16 -2.41
CA TRP A 111 15.82 10.45 -3.52
C TRP A 111 16.57 10.98 -4.75
N ASN A 112 15.84 11.07 -5.87
CA ASN A 112 16.31 11.63 -7.12
C ASN A 112 15.18 12.35 -7.88
N SER A 113 15.40 13.59 -8.31
CA SER A 113 14.39 14.45 -8.94
C SER A 113 13.80 13.88 -10.24
N THR A 114 14.51 12.99 -10.93
CA THR A 114 14.05 12.43 -12.21
C THR A 114 12.99 11.35 -12.05
N ILE A 115 12.99 10.61 -10.93
CA ILE A 115 12.09 9.47 -10.73
C ILE A 115 11.18 9.60 -9.51
N ASP A 116 11.52 10.47 -8.55
CA ASP A 116 10.76 10.69 -7.33
C ASP A 116 9.89 11.94 -7.45
N PHE A 117 8.65 11.73 -7.89
CA PHE A 117 7.65 12.81 -7.91
C PHE A 117 7.07 13.07 -6.50
N MET A 118 6.76 12.01 -5.75
CA MET A 118 6.20 12.12 -4.40
C MET A 118 6.85 11.10 -3.45
N ILE A 119 7.29 11.58 -2.28
CA ILE A 119 7.73 10.73 -1.18
C ILE A 119 6.68 10.79 -0.08
N HIS A 120 6.13 9.64 0.28
CA HIS A 120 5.10 9.50 1.30
C HIS A 120 5.70 9.16 2.68
N GLY A 121 4.89 9.34 3.73
CA GLY A 121 5.18 8.82 5.07
C GLY A 121 5.93 9.77 6.01
N TRP A 122 6.13 11.02 5.61
CA TRP A 122 6.84 12.05 6.41
C TRP A 122 6.00 12.61 7.57
N LYS A 123 5.82 11.80 8.62
CA LYS A 123 5.16 12.24 9.85
C LYS A 123 6.12 13.13 10.65
N LEU A 124 5.72 14.35 11.01
CA LEU A 124 6.57 15.31 11.75
C LEU A 124 7.23 14.69 12.99
N ARG A 125 6.49 13.93 13.80
CA ARG A 125 7.00 13.22 15.00
C ARG A 125 8.08 12.16 14.73
N ARG A 126 8.37 11.86 13.47
CA ARG A 126 9.39 10.90 13.03
C ARG A 126 10.50 11.56 12.19
N ASN A 127 10.45 12.88 12.04
CA ASN A 127 11.54 13.64 11.46
C ASN A 127 12.74 13.59 12.40
N VAL A 128 13.91 13.28 11.87
CA VAL A 128 15.15 13.29 12.63
C VAL A 128 16.30 13.77 11.76
N ASN A 129 17.37 14.21 12.41
CA ASN A 129 18.63 14.51 11.75
C ASN A 129 19.48 13.24 11.64
N TYR A 130 20.33 13.19 10.63
CA TYR A 130 21.44 12.24 10.58
C TYR A 130 22.67 12.87 11.27
N THR A 131 23.63 12.03 11.66
CA THR A 131 24.93 12.46 12.22
C THR A 131 26.04 12.31 11.19
N GLU A 132 27.20 12.96 11.41
CA GLU A 132 28.36 12.86 10.53
C GLU A 132 28.84 11.42 10.32
N ASN A 133 28.72 10.57 11.35
CA ASN A 133 29.07 9.15 11.28
C ASN A 133 28.13 8.32 10.38
N GLU A 134 26.97 8.85 10.01
CA GLU A 134 26.05 8.21 9.07
C GLU A 134 26.35 8.58 7.60
N LEU A 135 27.32 9.48 7.36
CA LEU A 135 27.72 9.91 6.03
C LEU A 135 28.83 9.02 5.43
N PRO A 136 28.84 8.83 4.08
CA PRO A 136 27.78 9.20 3.16
C PRO A 136 26.53 8.35 3.37
N MET A 137 25.36 8.96 3.21
CA MET A 137 24.09 8.24 3.34
C MET A 137 24.01 7.10 2.31
N THR A 138 23.59 5.93 2.78
CA THR A 138 23.43 4.74 1.93
C THR A 138 21.98 4.31 1.83
N ILE A 139 21.65 3.65 0.71
CA ILE A 139 20.34 3.04 0.51
C ILE A 139 20.23 1.80 1.40
N GLN A 140 19.28 1.83 2.32
CA GLN A 140 18.98 0.76 3.24
C GLN A 140 17.54 0.89 3.71
N GLU A 141 16.91 -0.22 4.09
CA GLU A 141 15.63 -0.16 4.80
C GLU A 141 15.92 0.20 6.26
N ARG A 142 15.53 1.40 6.68
CA ARG A 142 15.54 1.78 8.10
C ARG A 142 14.13 1.78 8.64
N ASN A 143 14.04 1.96 9.97
CA ASN A 143 12.78 2.11 10.71
C ASN A 143 11.69 2.78 9.87
N ARG A 144 10.57 2.08 9.63
CA ARG A 144 9.50 2.45 8.69
C ARG A 144 8.88 3.84 8.91
N GLY A 145 9.16 4.50 10.04
CA GLY A 145 8.74 5.87 10.29
C GLY A 145 9.83 6.93 10.13
N ARG A 146 11.11 6.59 10.28
CA ARG A 146 12.23 7.57 10.32
C ARG A 146 12.41 8.22 8.95
N TRP A 147 12.51 9.54 8.91
CA TRP A 147 12.84 10.27 7.69
C TRP A 147 13.71 11.50 7.99
N TYR A 148 14.45 11.97 6.99
CA TYR A 148 15.30 13.16 7.05
C TYR A 148 14.70 14.27 6.18
N ASN A 149 14.83 15.52 6.62
CA ASN A 149 14.38 16.67 5.84
C ASN A 149 15.20 16.78 4.55
N PRO A 150 14.59 16.77 3.35
CA PRO A 150 15.32 16.87 2.09
C PRO A 150 15.94 18.25 1.84
N PHE A 151 15.64 19.26 2.64
CA PHE A 151 16.16 20.61 2.50
C PHE A 151 17.34 20.86 3.45
N ALA A 152 18.39 21.48 2.93
CA ALA A 152 19.53 21.98 3.69
C ALA A 152 19.14 23.28 4.43
N GLY A 153 18.19 23.20 5.36
CA GLY A 153 17.70 24.33 6.15
C GLY A 153 16.20 24.59 5.98
N PRO A 154 15.72 25.80 6.34
CA PRO A 154 14.30 26.14 6.29
C PRO A 154 13.80 26.21 4.84
N PHE A 155 12.51 25.89 4.67
CA PHE A 155 11.83 25.98 3.39
C PHE A 155 11.54 27.44 3.05
N ASP A 156 12.14 27.93 1.97
CA ASP A 156 11.93 29.30 1.49
C ASP A 156 10.68 29.37 0.59
N LEU A 157 9.56 29.78 1.19
CA LEU A 157 8.27 29.88 0.49
C LEU A 157 8.29 30.87 -0.68
N THR A 158 9.20 31.85 -0.68
CA THR A 158 9.31 32.83 -1.77
C THR A 158 9.79 32.18 -3.08
N LYS A 159 10.46 31.04 -2.99
CA LYS A 159 10.89 30.23 -4.15
C LYS A 159 9.77 29.38 -4.73
N CYS A 160 8.60 29.30 -4.11
CA CYS A 160 7.46 28.52 -4.57
C CYS A 160 6.76 29.18 -5.77
N THR A 161 7.41 29.17 -6.93
CA THR A 161 6.88 29.71 -8.18
C THR A 161 6.87 28.64 -9.27
N PRO A 162 5.91 28.67 -10.22
CA PRO A 162 5.87 27.71 -11.32
C PRO A 162 7.21 27.63 -12.06
N GLY A 163 7.74 26.42 -12.22
CA GLY A 163 8.99 26.16 -12.94
C GLY A 163 10.28 26.42 -12.15
N ASN A 164 10.22 26.87 -10.90
CA ASN A 164 11.43 27.03 -10.08
C ASN A 164 11.85 25.70 -9.43
N ASP A 165 13.04 25.22 -9.76
CA ASP A 165 13.67 24.00 -9.22
C ASP A 165 14.90 24.29 -8.33
N THR A 166 15.22 25.57 -8.08
CA THR A 166 16.41 26.03 -7.31
C THR A 166 16.24 25.92 -5.78
N TRP A 167 15.49 24.92 -5.35
CA TRP A 167 15.28 24.63 -3.94
C TRP A 167 16.60 24.20 -3.29
N ASN A 168 16.79 24.60 -2.03
CA ASN A 168 18.00 24.28 -1.28
C ASN A 168 17.96 22.83 -0.77
N TYR A 169 18.04 21.88 -1.68
CA TYR A 169 18.05 20.46 -1.36
C TYR A 169 19.37 20.03 -0.72
N ASP A 170 19.29 19.13 0.25
CA ASP A 170 20.45 18.53 0.89
C ASP A 170 21.10 17.49 -0.05
N PRO A 171 22.34 17.73 -0.54
CA PRO A 171 23.01 16.82 -1.46
C PRO A 171 23.32 15.47 -0.82
N ASN A 172 23.41 15.36 0.51
CA ASN A 172 23.63 14.09 1.21
C ASN A 172 22.43 13.14 1.10
N LEU A 173 21.24 13.68 0.78
CA LEU A 173 20.01 12.91 0.62
C LEU A 173 19.68 12.64 -0.86
N GLN A 174 20.58 12.98 -1.77
CA GLN A 174 20.45 12.68 -3.19
C GLN A 174 21.26 11.43 -3.58
N THR A 175 20.74 10.63 -4.50
CA THR A 175 21.43 9.45 -5.03
C THR A 175 21.08 9.25 -6.51
N THR A 176 21.68 8.26 -7.15
CA THR A 176 21.45 7.97 -8.57
C THR A 176 20.16 7.17 -8.79
N VAL A 177 19.59 7.30 -9.98
CA VAL A 177 18.39 6.58 -10.43
C VAL A 177 18.61 5.06 -10.37
N GLU A 178 19.80 4.59 -10.75
CA GLU A 178 20.17 3.17 -10.80
C GLU A 178 20.09 2.56 -9.39
N ARG A 179 20.69 3.22 -8.40
CA ARG A 179 20.69 2.74 -7.01
C ARG A 179 19.27 2.64 -6.44
N ILE A 180 18.41 3.61 -6.73
CA ILE A 180 16.99 3.57 -6.31
C ILE A 180 16.27 2.41 -7.00
N ARG A 181 16.39 2.30 -8.33
CA ARG A 181 15.72 1.25 -9.12
C ARG A 181 16.14 -0.15 -8.68
N GLU A 182 17.44 -0.38 -8.46
CA GLU A 182 17.93 -1.66 -7.93
C GLU A 182 17.32 -2.00 -6.58
N LYS A 183 17.19 -1.01 -5.68
CA LYS A 183 16.57 -1.23 -4.37
C LYS A 183 15.09 -1.55 -4.49
N LEU A 184 14.36 -0.80 -5.33
CA LEU A 184 12.93 -1.03 -5.55
C LEU A 184 12.67 -2.40 -6.21
N ASP A 185 13.52 -2.84 -7.13
CA ASP A 185 13.42 -4.18 -7.73
C ASP A 185 13.69 -5.30 -6.70
N ARG A 186 14.72 -5.15 -5.85
CA ARG A 186 14.96 -6.07 -4.74
C ARG A 186 13.77 -6.12 -3.78
N PHE A 187 13.19 -4.97 -3.45
CA PHE A 187 12.01 -4.88 -2.59
C PHE A 187 10.80 -5.55 -3.22
N TYR A 188 10.55 -5.31 -4.51
CA TYR A 188 9.49 -5.98 -5.25
C TYR A 188 9.62 -7.51 -5.17
N LYS A 189 10.82 -8.05 -5.43
CA LYS A 189 11.10 -9.49 -5.30
C LYS A 189 10.81 -10.03 -3.90
N ALA A 190 11.12 -9.27 -2.85
CA ALA A 190 10.82 -9.67 -1.47
C ALA A 190 9.32 -9.65 -1.18
N VAL A 191 8.60 -8.64 -1.65
CA VAL A 191 7.14 -8.51 -1.48
C VAL A 191 6.39 -9.61 -2.22
N GLU A 192 6.80 -9.99 -3.43
CA GLU A 192 6.17 -11.11 -4.15
C GLU A 192 6.35 -12.44 -3.41
N ARG A 193 7.50 -12.65 -2.76
CA ARG A 193 7.68 -13.84 -1.88
C ARG A 193 6.79 -13.76 -0.64
N ASP A 194 6.70 -12.59 0.01
CA ASP A 194 5.82 -12.42 1.17
C ASP A 194 4.36 -12.67 0.78
N LYS A 195 3.91 -12.23 -0.40
CA LYS A 195 2.56 -12.51 -0.93
C LYS A 195 2.24 -14.00 -0.91
N ILE A 196 3.17 -14.86 -1.34
CA ILE A 196 3.00 -16.32 -1.29
C ILE A 196 2.84 -16.81 0.16
N ASN A 197 3.68 -16.34 1.07
CA ASN A 197 3.56 -16.66 2.50
C ASN A 197 2.23 -16.20 3.11
N ARG A 198 1.73 -15.03 2.68
CA ARG A 198 0.43 -14.50 3.11
C ARG A 198 -0.71 -15.36 2.60
N LEU A 199 -0.66 -15.81 1.35
CA LEU A 199 -1.65 -16.71 0.76
C LEU A 199 -1.68 -18.06 1.46
N ALA A 200 -0.52 -18.62 1.83
CA ALA A 200 -0.46 -19.89 2.58
C ALA A 200 -1.24 -19.82 3.91
N ARG A 201 -1.28 -18.65 4.57
CA ARG A 201 -2.04 -18.44 5.81
C ARG A 201 -3.55 -18.56 5.60
N MET A 202 -4.07 -18.44 4.38
CA MET A 202 -5.50 -18.63 4.12
C MET A 202 -5.97 -20.05 4.46
N ILE A 203 -5.07 -21.05 4.44
CA ILE A 203 -5.40 -22.44 4.79
C ILE A 203 -6.04 -22.53 6.18
N SER A 204 -5.48 -21.82 7.18
CA SER A 204 -6.02 -21.86 8.55
C SER A 204 -7.42 -21.25 8.64
N TYR A 205 -7.68 -20.16 7.90
CA TYR A 205 -9.00 -19.53 7.86
C TYR A 205 -10.09 -20.47 7.34
N PHE A 206 -9.76 -21.27 6.32
CA PHE A 206 -10.72 -22.21 5.73
C PHE A 206 -10.87 -23.50 6.54
N GLN A 207 -9.81 -23.97 7.19
CA GLN A 207 -9.88 -25.09 8.13
C GLN A 207 -10.80 -24.76 9.31
N GLU A 208 -10.57 -23.62 9.98
CA GLU A 208 -11.41 -23.18 11.10
C GLU A 208 -12.88 -23.01 10.71
N ARG A 209 -13.14 -22.47 9.50
CA ARG A 209 -14.50 -22.31 8.98
C ARG A 209 -15.18 -23.66 8.78
N THR A 210 -14.46 -24.63 8.24
CA THR A 210 -14.95 -26.00 8.01
C THR A 210 -15.28 -26.68 9.35
N GLU A 211 -14.40 -26.58 10.34
CA GLU A 211 -14.61 -27.12 11.68
C GLU A 211 -15.83 -26.49 12.38
N LYS A 212 -15.99 -25.16 12.30
CA LYS A 212 -17.16 -24.45 12.85
C LYS A 212 -18.46 -24.93 12.21
N GLN A 213 -18.47 -25.13 10.89
CA GLN A 213 -19.64 -25.64 10.17
C GLN A 213 -19.97 -27.08 10.56
N GLN A 214 -18.96 -27.93 10.77
CA GLN A 214 -19.17 -29.31 11.26
C GLN A 214 -19.75 -29.33 12.68
N LYS A 215 -19.23 -28.50 13.61
CA LYS A 215 -19.74 -28.40 14.98
C LYS A 215 -21.19 -27.87 15.06
N GLN A 216 -21.58 -26.97 14.17
CA GLN A 216 -22.97 -26.50 14.10
C GLN A 216 -23.94 -27.58 13.58
N LYS A 217 -23.49 -28.46 12.69
CA LYS A 217 -24.31 -29.59 12.20
C LYS A 217 -24.49 -30.70 13.24
N THR A 218 -23.54 -30.85 14.17
CA THR A 218 -23.57 -31.89 15.21
C THR A 218 -24.17 -31.43 16.54
N SER A 219 -24.51 -30.14 16.68
CA SER A 219 -25.16 -29.61 17.89
C SER A 219 -26.64 -30.01 17.91
N PRO A 220 -27.15 -30.69 18.97
CA PRO A 220 -28.55 -31.08 19.03
C PRO A 220 -29.45 -29.85 19.04
N LYS A 221 -30.47 -29.83 18.17
CA LYS A 221 -31.51 -28.81 18.19
C LYS A 221 -32.20 -28.87 19.55
N ARG A 222 -32.03 -27.84 20.38
CA ARG A 222 -32.86 -27.65 21.58
C ARG A 222 -34.30 -27.50 21.09
N GLN A 223 -35.13 -28.50 21.40
CA GLN A 223 -36.59 -28.43 21.31
C GLN A 223 -37.13 -27.52 22.40
#